data_AF-A0AA44IGQ8-F1
#
_entry.id   AF-A0AA44IGQ8-F1
#
_cell.length_a   1.000
_cell.length_b   1.000
_cell.length_c   1.000
_cell.angle_alpha   90.00
_cell.angle_beta   90.00
_cell.angle_gamma   90.00
#
_symmetry.space_group_name_H-M   'P 1'
#
loop_
_entity.id
_entity.type
_entity.pdbx_description
1 polymer ?
#
loop_
_entity_poly.entity_id
_entity_poly.type
_entity_poly.pdbx_seq_one_letter_code
_entity_poly.pdbx_strand_id
1 'polypeptide(L)'
;MELEYLEEIKEDVEELIRATKKFGSEFKACVARVIHENDLYMSSEKPVEMACHYIAIAAYAVITDNIKNLDSKVLDKIKQSYEIINSGRYDKYFTEEDKKYIKEDINTINNSDLLK
;
A
#
# COMPACT_ATOMS: atom_id res chain seq x y z
N MET A 1 -18.98 -11.61 -0.34
CA MET A 1 -17.66 -12.17 -0.66
C MET A 1 -16.77 -11.66 0.45
N GLU A 2 -16.42 -12.54 1.39
CA GLU A 2 -15.44 -12.24 2.43
C GLU A 2 -14.06 -12.07 1.76
N LEU A 3 -13.28 -11.09 2.21
CA LEU A 3 -11.94 -10.82 1.69
C LEU A 3 -10.94 -11.79 2.34
N GLU A 4 -10.61 -12.89 1.67
CA GLU A 4 -9.42 -13.73 1.98
C GLU A 4 -8.13 -13.04 1.47
N TYR A 5 -7.94 -11.75 1.71
CA TYR A 5 -7.07 -10.93 0.86
C TYR A 5 -5.76 -10.49 1.54
N LEU A 6 -5.74 -10.28 2.85
CA LEU A 6 -4.63 -9.60 3.51
C LEU A 6 -3.41 -10.48 3.82
N GLU A 7 -3.56 -11.80 3.98
CA GLU A 7 -2.40 -12.70 4.11
C GLU A 7 -1.70 -12.90 2.77
N GLU A 8 -2.44 -13.21 1.70
CA GLU A 8 -1.85 -13.46 0.38
C GLU A 8 -1.20 -12.22 -0.23
N ILE A 9 -1.81 -11.03 -0.14
CA ILE A 9 -1.18 -9.78 -0.61
C ILE A 9 0.08 -9.46 0.19
N LYS A 10 0.03 -9.66 1.51
CA LYS A 10 1.14 -9.31 2.37
C LYS A 10 2.31 -10.26 2.11
N GLU A 11 2.06 -11.55 1.90
CA GLU A 11 3.09 -12.50 1.48
C GLU A 11 3.65 -12.16 0.09
N ASP A 12 2.82 -11.87 -0.91
CA ASP A 12 3.28 -11.52 -2.26
C ASP A 12 4.11 -10.22 -2.26
N VAL A 13 3.65 -9.18 -1.56
CA VAL A 13 4.35 -7.90 -1.45
C VAL A 13 5.61 -8.03 -0.58
N GLU A 14 5.56 -8.78 0.51
CA GLU A 14 6.75 -9.04 1.33
C GLU A 14 7.78 -9.89 0.60
N GLU A 15 7.39 -10.92 -0.15
CA GLU A 15 8.31 -11.79 -0.88
C GLU A 15 8.98 -11.04 -2.04
N LEU A 16 8.21 -10.24 -2.79
CA LEU A 16 8.73 -9.38 -3.85
C LEU A 16 9.70 -8.32 -3.32
N ILE A 17 9.41 -7.70 -2.17
CA ILE A 17 10.25 -6.60 -1.69
C ILE A 17 11.39 -7.09 -0.78
N ARG A 18 11.25 -8.21 -0.06
CA ARG A 18 12.35 -8.85 0.72
C ARG A 18 13.53 -9.23 -0.17
N ALA A 19 13.30 -9.56 -1.45
CA ALA A 19 14.36 -9.88 -2.40
C ALA A 19 15.25 -8.67 -2.78
N THR A 20 14.77 -7.43 -2.58
CA THR A 20 15.37 -6.19 -3.14
C THR A 20 15.82 -5.19 -2.08
N LYS A 21 16.45 -5.71 -1.02
CA LYS A 21 16.77 -4.97 0.21
C LYS A 21 17.86 -3.87 0.11
N LYS A 22 18.24 -3.34 -1.07
CA LYS A 22 19.42 -2.45 -1.10
C LYS A 22 19.44 -1.21 -1.99
N PHE A 23 18.68 -1.06 -3.07
CA PHE A 23 18.85 0.15 -3.92
C PHE A 23 17.56 0.68 -4.56
N GLY A 24 17.46 2.02 -4.64
CA GLY A 24 16.26 2.74 -5.05
C GLY A 24 15.73 2.43 -6.47
N SER A 25 16.55 1.91 -7.38
CA SER A 25 16.09 1.43 -8.70
C SER A 25 15.31 0.12 -8.61
N GLU A 26 15.70 -0.77 -7.70
CA GLU A 26 15.03 -2.05 -7.46
C GLU A 26 13.70 -1.83 -6.76
N PHE A 27 13.66 -0.93 -5.77
CA PHE A 27 12.41 -0.50 -5.13
C PHE A 27 11.39 0.06 -6.13
N LYS A 28 11.83 0.94 -7.04
CA LYS A 28 10.99 1.48 -8.11
C LYS A 28 10.44 0.40 -9.03
N ALA A 29 11.28 -0.55 -9.42
CA ALA A 29 10.87 -1.68 -10.25
C ALA A 29 9.82 -2.55 -9.54
N CYS A 30 10.00 -2.81 -8.23
CA CYS A 30 9.04 -3.57 -7.44
C CYS A 30 7.70 -2.85 -7.30
N VAL A 31 7.68 -1.54 -7.00
CA VAL A 31 6.43 -0.76 -6.96
C VAL A 31 5.73 -0.78 -8.32
N ALA A 32 6.47 -0.57 -9.41
CA ALA A 32 5.91 -0.63 -10.76
C ALA A 32 5.34 -2.03 -11.08
N ARG A 33 6.02 -3.09 -10.64
CA ARG A 33 5.58 -4.48 -10.81
C ARG A 33 4.32 -4.78 -10.00
N VAL A 34 4.23 -4.34 -8.75
CA VAL A 34 3.01 -4.48 -7.93
C VAL A 34 1.83 -3.78 -8.60
N ILE A 35 2.03 -2.57 -9.13
CA ILE A 35 0.98 -1.83 -9.84
C ILE A 35 0.57 -2.55 -11.13
N HIS A 36 1.53 -3.09 -11.89
CA HIS A 36 1.29 -3.70 -13.19
C HIS A 36 0.75 -5.13 -13.12
N GLU A 37 1.27 -5.97 -12.23
CA GLU A 37 0.86 -7.37 -12.09
C GLU A 37 -0.48 -7.50 -11.36
N ASN A 38 -0.83 -6.53 -10.52
CA ASN A 38 -2.15 -6.44 -9.89
C ASN A 38 -3.13 -5.55 -10.67
N ASP A 39 -2.99 -5.43 -12.00
CA ASP A 39 -3.77 -4.48 -12.83
C ASP A 39 -5.28 -4.54 -12.55
N LEU A 40 -5.83 -5.72 -12.24
CA LEU A 40 -7.24 -5.89 -11.84
C LEU A 40 -7.55 -5.23 -10.49
N TYR A 41 -6.71 -5.43 -9.47
CA TYR A 41 -6.90 -4.93 -8.10
C TYR A 41 -6.38 -3.50 -7.89
N MET A 42 -5.56 -3.01 -8.82
CA MET A 42 -5.09 -1.63 -8.92
C MET A 42 -5.95 -0.81 -9.90
N SER A 43 -7.05 -1.37 -10.38
CA SER A 43 -8.01 -0.69 -11.25
C SER A 43 -9.08 0.06 -10.47
N SER A 44 -9.77 0.97 -11.17
CA SER A 44 -10.96 1.65 -10.65
C SER A 44 -12.15 0.71 -10.40
N GLU A 45 -12.12 -0.53 -10.91
CA GLU A 45 -13.17 -1.54 -10.67
C GLU A 45 -13.07 -2.15 -9.27
N LYS A 46 -11.90 -2.05 -8.63
CA LYS A 46 -11.59 -2.56 -7.30
C LYS A 46 -11.07 -1.43 -6.39
N PRO A 47 -11.88 -0.39 -6.12
CA PRO A 47 -11.40 0.85 -5.51
C PRO A 47 -11.02 0.72 -4.03
N VAL A 48 -11.53 -0.31 -3.33
CA VAL A 48 -11.18 -0.59 -1.94
C VAL A 48 -9.81 -1.26 -1.89
N GLU A 49 -9.64 -2.31 -2.69
CA GLU A 49 -8.41 -3.06 -2.83
C GLU A 49 -7.26 -2.18 -3.31
N MET A 50 -7.50 -1.35 -4.35
CA MET A 50 -6.52 -0.38 -4.85
C MET A 50 -6.04 0.57 -3.74
N ALA A 51 -6.96 1.07 -2.91
CA ALA A 51 -6.59 1.97 -1.82
C ALA A 51 -5.73 1.26 -0.76
N CYS A 52 -6.08 0.02 -0.40
CA CYS A 52 -5.28 -0.79 0.53
C CYS A 52 -3.86 -1.06 0.00
N HIS A 53 -3.71 -1.36 -1.29
CA HIS A 53 -2.39 -1.56 -1.90
C HIS A 53 -1.53 -0.30 -1.83
N TYR A 54 -2.09 0.87 -2.10
CA TYR A 54 -1.34 2.12 -1.98
C TYR A 54 -0.95 2.41 -0.52
N ILE A 55 -1.79 2.05 0.46
CA ILE A 55 -1.40 2.14 1.89
C ILE A 55 -0.25 1.20 2.21
N ALA A 56 -0.29 -0.05 1.76
CA ALA A 56 0.79 -1.01 1.96
C ALA A 56 2.11 -0.53 1.32
N ILE A 57 2.05 -0.04 0.07
CA ILE A 57 3.20 0.56 -0.63
C ILE A 57 3.79 1.72 0.20
N ALA A 58 2.94 2.58 0.75
CA ALA A 58 3.36 3.73 1.54
C ALA A 58 4.04 3.31 2.85
N ALA A 59 3.41 2.43 3.62
CA ALA A 59 3.97 1.92 4.87
C ALA A 59 5.31 1.22 4.62
N TYR A 60 5.42 0.42 3.55
CA TYR A 60 6.66 -0.25 3.20
C TYR A 60 7.75 0.72 2.75
N ALA A 61 7.40 1.76 1.98
CA ALA A 61 8.33 2.82 1.60
C ALA A 61 8.93 3.53 2.82
N VAL A 62 8.13 3.74 3.87
CA VAL A 62 8.58 4.30 5.16
C VAL A 62 9.52 3.33 5.87
N ILE A 63 9.09 2.07 6.06
CA ILE A 63 9.87 1.05 6.80
C ILE A 63 11.25 0.82 6.18
N THR A 64 11.37 1.02 4.87
CA THR A 64 12.62 0.78 4.13
C THR A 64 13.39 2.04 3.73
N ASP A 65 13.02 3.22 4.25
CA ASP A 65 13.67 4.51 3.93
C ASP A 65 13.72 4.81 2.41
N ASN A 66 12.65 4.43 1.69
CA ASN A 66 12.52 4.55 0.23
C ASN A 66 11.49 5.59 -0.21
N ILE A 67 10.98 6.43 0.69
CA ILE A 67 10.01 7.49 0.38
C ILE A 67 10.46 8.32 -0.83
N LYS A 68 11.74 8.73 -0.86
CA LYS A 68 12.35 9.52 -1.96
C LYS A 68 12.36 8.82 -3.33
N ASN A 69 12.10 7.52 -3.37
CA ASN A 69 12.10 6.71 -4.58
C ASN A 69 10.69 6.50 -5.15
N LEU A 70 9.64 6.95 -4.47
CA LEU A 70 8.29 6.95 -5.02
C LEU A 70 8.18 8.02 -6.12
N ASP A 71 7.57 7.66 -7.25
CA ASP A 71 7.24 8.66 -8.26
C ASP A 71 6.03 9.50 -7.83
N SER A 72 5.87 10.67 -8.45
CA SER A 72 4.83 11.62 -8.08
C SER A 72 3.41 11.08 -8.27
N LYS A 73 3.16 10.24 -9.28
CA LYS A 73 1.83 9.67 -9.52
C LYS A 73 1.46 8.67 -8.44
N VAL A 74 2.42 7.85 -8.02
CA VAL A 74 2.24 6.93 -6.88
C VAL A 74 2.01 7.70 -5.60
N LEU A 75 2.77 8.78 -5.35
CA LEU A 75 2.58 9.61 -4.17
C LEU A 75 1.17 10.25 -4.14
N ASP A 76 0.68 10.75 -5.26
CA ASP A 76 -0.68 11.32 -5.35
C ASP A 76 -1.76 10.27 -5.05
N LYS A 77 -1.56 9.03 -5.54
CA LYS A 77 -2.46 7.91 -5.25
C LYS A 77 -2.41 7.46 -3.80
N ILE A 78 -1.24 7.48 -3.17
CA ILE A 78 -1.08 7.22 -1.74
C ILE A 78 -1.85 8.25 -0.93
N LYS A 79 -1.71 9.55 -1.24
CA LYS A 79 -2.44 10.62 -0.54
C LYS A 79 -3.95 10.45 -0.65
N GLN A 80 -4.46 10.20 -1.86
CA GLN A 80 -5.89 9.94 -2.08
C GLN A 80 -6.38 8.72 -1.30
N SER A 81 -5.62 7.63 -1.33
CA SER A 81 -5.98 6.37 -0.65
C SER A 81 -5.98 6.55 0.87
N TYR A 82 -4.99 7.27 1.39
CA TYR A 82 -4.90 7.64 2.80
C TYR A 82 -6.10 8.46 3.27
N GLU A 83 -6.48 9.51 2.55
CA GLU A 83 -7.63 10.33 2.92
C GLU A 83 -8.93 9.52 2.96
N ILE A 84 -9.14 8.67 1.95
CA ILE A 84 -10.35 7.84 1.83
C ILE A 84 -10.43 6.80 2.96
N ILE A 85 -9.32 6.11 3.25
CA ILE A 85 -9.27 5.08 4.29
C ILE A 85 -9.36 5.73 5.67
N ASN A 86 -8.62 6.82 5.91
CA ASN A 86 -8.62 7.51 7.20
C ASN A 86 -9.96 8.21 7.50
N SER A 87 -10.76 8.54 6.48
CA SER A 87 -12.13 9.02 6.68
C SER A 87 -13.14 7.92 7.01
N GLY A 88 -12.72 6.65 7.06
CA GLY A 88 -13.57 5.50 7.32
C GLY A 88 -14.51 5.14 6.16
N ARG A 89 -14.28 5.68 4.95
CA ARG A 89 -15.20 5.50 3.81
C ARG A 89 -15.38 4.04 3.40
N TYR A 90 -14.36 3.21 3.68
CA TYR A 90 -14.34 1.79 3.34
C TYR A 90 -14.54 0.85 4.54
N ASP A 91 -14.79 1.36 5.75
CA ASP A 91 -14.87 0.56 6.97
C ASP A 91 -15.89 -0.58 6.91
N LYS A 92 -16.99 -0.37 6.17
CA LYS A 92 -18.04 -1.39 5.98
C LYS A 92 -17.60 -2.60 5.15
N TYR A 93 -16.48 -2.50 4.43
CA TYR A 93 -15.91 -3.56 3.62
C TYR A 93 -14.80 -4.33 4.34
N PHE A 94 -14.36 -3.83 5.50
CA PHE A 94 -13.25 -4.38 6.25
C PHE A 94 -13.74 -5.24 7.41
N THR A 95 -13.12 -6.40 7.58
CA THR A 95 -13.20 -7.17 8.83
C THR A 95 -12.48 -6.42 9.94
N GLU A 96 -12.70 -6.84 11.19
CA GLU A 96 -11.96 -6.26 12.33
C GLU A 96 -10.46 -6.55 12.25
N GLU A 97 -10.08 -7.67 11.62
CA GLU A 97 -8.69 -8.00 11.36
C GLU A 97 -8.07 -7.08 10.30
N ASP A 98 -8.78 -6.82 9.20
CA ASP A 98 -8.32 -5.88 8.17
C ASP A 98 -8.07 -4.49 8.76
N LYS A 99 -9.00 -4.01 9.59
CA LYS A 99 -8.89 -2.71 10.27
C LYS A 99 -7.67 -2.64 11.18
N LYS A 100 -7.30 -3.75 11.83
CA LYS A 100 -6.10 -3.82 12.67
C LYS A 100 -4.85 -3.57 11.84
N TYR A 101 -4.67 -4.29 10.73
CA TYR A 101 -3.49 -4.14 9.86
C TYR A 101 -3.44 -2.78 9.17
N ILE A 102 -4.57 -2.31 8.63
CA ILE A 102 -4.66 -0.98 8.02
C ILE A 102 -4.27 0.11 9.02
N LYS A 103 -4.70 -0.02 10.28
CA LYS A 103 -4.34 0.94 11.33
C LYS A 103 -2.83 0.93 11.65
N GLU A 104 -2.18 -0.23 11.62
CA GLU A 104 -0.73 -0.35 11.81
C GLU A 104 0.04 0.38 10.69
N ASP A 105 -0.39 0.19 9.43
CA ASP A 105 0.20 0.86 8.27
C ASP A 105 -0.01 2.39 8.32
N ILE A 106 -1.23 2.83 8.63
CA ILE A 106 -1.56 4.26 8.79
C ILE A 106 -0.72 4.89 9.89
N ASN A 107 -0.52 4.20 11.03
CA ASN A 107 0.34 4.70 12.09
C ASN A 107 1.80 4.82 11.64
N THR A 108 2.30 3.87 10.86
CA THR A 108 3.64 3.93 10.27
C THR A 108 3.79 5.16 9.36
N ILE A 109 2.80 5.40 8.50
CA ILE A 109 2.77 6.56 7.61
C ILE A 109 2.71 7.88 8.41
N ASN A 110 1.86 7.97 9.42
CA ASN A 110 1.68 9.17 10.25
C ASN A 110 2.95 9.57 11.02
N ASN A 111 3.76 8.59 11.40
CA ASN A 111 5.02 8.81 12.10
C ASN A 111 6.19 9.12 11.16
N SER A 112 5.93 9.24 9.86
CA SER A 112 6.94 9.52 8.82
C SER A 112 6.81 10.93 8.23
N ASP A 113 7.71 11.26 7.31
CA ASP A 113 7.65 12.49 6.52
C ASP A 113 6.92 12.29 5.17
N LEU A 114 6.33 11.12 4.91
CA LEU A 114 5.73 10.79 3.60
C LEU A 114 4.52 11.68 3.24
N LEU A 115 3.75 12.12 4.24
CA LEU A 115 2.56 12.96 4.05
C LEU A 115 2.72 14.41 4.54
N LYS A 116 3.93 14.81 4.96
CA LYS A 116 4.23 16.19 5.38
C LYS A 116 4.62 17.05 4.18
#